data_AF-A0A965LXI9-F1
#
_entry.id   AF-A0A965LXI9-F1
#
_cell.length_a   1.000
_cell.length_b   1.000
_cell.length_c   1.000
_cell.angle_alpha   90.00
_cell.angle_beta   90.00
_cell.angle_gamma   90.00
#
_symmetry.space_group_name_H-M   'P 1'
#
loop_
_entity.id
_entity.type
_entity.pdbx_description
1 polymer ?
#
loop_
_entity_poly.entity_id
_entity_poly.type
_entity_poly.pdbx_seq_one_letter_code
_entity_poly.pdbx_strand_id
1 'polypeptide(L)'
;MTSVVVLPSDLLDAARQLGARLMAHRALVSTAESCTGGLIAATLTELAGSSQWFERGFVTYSNASKHEILGVPSDTLDAHGAVSEPVARAMAEGALLRSRAQLALAVTGIAGPGGGSAEKPVGTVCFGWAVGLGGALERVVVETRHFDGARDAVRAQTARHALLRALAIFSATSAGAAQAPG
;
A
#
# COMPACT_ATOMS: atom_id res chain seq x y z
N MET A 1 -20.85 -18.42 17.66
CA MET A 1 -21.12 -17.13 16.99
C MET A 1 -19.97 -16.85 16.05
N THR A 2 -20.23 -16.82 14.74
CA THR A 2 -19.19 -16.50 13.75
C THR A 2 -18.83 -15.04 13.92
N SER A 3 -17.63 -14.75 14.43
CA SER A 3 -17.11 -13.39 14.43
C SER A 3 -16.87 -13.02 12.96
N VAL A 4 -17.81 -12.26 12.39
CA VAL A 4 -17.58 -11.59 11.11
C VAL A 4 -16.59 -10.46 11.40
N VAL A 5 -15.48 -10.42 10.67
CA VAL A 5 -14.54 -9.31 10.75
C VAL A 5 -15.25 -8.07 10.19
N VAL A 6 -15.67 -7.16 11.07
CA VAL A 6 -16.25 -5.88 10.67
C VAL A 6 -15.12 -4.87 10.50
N LEU A 7 -14.98 -4.32 9.30
CA LEU A 7 -14.00 -3.29 9.03
C LEU A 7 -14.43 -1.96 9.66
N PRO A 8 -13.51 -1.20 10.29
CA PRO A 8 -13.82 0.12 10.84
C PRO A 8 -14.39 1.08 9.80
N SER A 9 -15.38 1.89 10.18
CA SER A 9 -16.06 2.80 9.26
C SER A 9 -15.13 3.85 8.65
N ASP A 10 -14.20 4.37 9.45
CA ASP A 10 -13.21 5.36 9.02
C ASP A 10 -12.20 4.79 8.01
N LEU A 11 -11.91 3.50 8.11
CA LEU A 11 -11.09 2.77 7.15
C LEU A 11 -11.84 2.60 5.81
N LEU A 12 -13.14 2.27 5.85
CA LEU A 12 -13.99 2.23 4.67
C LEU A 12 -14.20 3.62 4.05
N ASP A 13 -14.28 4.68 4.85
CA ASP A 13 -14.37 6.06 4.37
C ASP A 13 -13.13 6.45 3.56
N ALA A 14 -11.93 6.09 4.04
CA ALA A 14 -10.67 6.33 3.33
C ALA A 14 -10.64 5.59 1.98
N ALA A 15 -11.09 4.32 1.95
CA ALA A 15 -11.19 3.56 0.71
C ALA A 15 -12.20 4.16 -0.27
N ARG A 16 -13.36 4.64 0.21
CA ARG A 16 -14.38 5.27 -0.66
C ARG A 16 -13.85 6.54 -1.31
N GLN A 17 -13.14 7.38 -0.56
CA GLN A 17 -12.54 8.59 -1.10
C GLN A 17 -11.47 8.29 -2.16
N LEU A 18 -10.61 7.30 -1.91
CA LEU A 18 -9.60 6.87 -2.89
C LEU A 18 -10.25 6.29 -4.15
N GLY A 19 -11.24 5.40 -4.00
CA GLY A 19 -11.96 4.79 -5.12
C GLY A 19 -12.67 5.82 -6.00
N ALA A 20 -13.37 6.79 -5.39
CA ALA A 20 -14.02 7.88 -6.12
C ALA A 20 -13.00 8.71 -6.91
N ARG A 21 -11.83 8.98 -6.34
CA ARG A 21 -10.75 9.69 -7.02
C ARG A 21 -10.20 8.89 -8.19
N LEU A 22 -9.89 7.61 -8.01
CA LEU A 22 -9.37 6.73 -9.07
C LEU A 22 -10.36 6.63 -10.24
N MET A 23 -11.65 6.44 -9.94
CA MET A 23 -12.73 6.43 -10.91
C MET A 23 -12.79 7.72 -11.74
N ALA A 24 -12.69 8.89 -11.10
CA ALA A 24 -12.69 10.18 -11.79
C ALA A 24 -11.54 10.34 -12.79
N HIS A 25 -10.44 9.61 -12.61
CA HIS A 25 -9.27 9.63 -13.50
C HIS A 25 -9.14 8.38 -14.36
N ARG A 26 -10.13 7.48 -14.38
CA ARG A 26 -10.06 6.17 -15.06
C ARG A 26 -8.79 5.38 -14.70
N ALA A 27 -8.37 5.49 -13.45
CA ALA A 27 -7.16 4.90 -12.94
C ALA A 27 -7.46 3.66 -12.10
N LEU A 28 -6.51 2.73 -12.07
CA LEU A 28 -6.54 1.55 -11.25
C LEU A 28 -5.47 1.62 -10.14
N VAL A 29 -5.72 0.92 -9.03
CA VAL A 29 -4.78 0.75 -7.92
C VAL A 29 -4.42 -0.72 -7.70
N SER A 30 -3.16 -0.98 -7.36
CA SER A 30 -2.69 -2.26 -6.85
C SER A 30 -2.07 -2.11 -5.45
N THR A 31 -2.03 -3.20 -4.67
CA THR A 31 -1.45 -3.19 -3.31
C THR A 31 -0.34 -4.23 -3.17
N ALA A 32 0.70 -3.92 -2.38
CA ALA A 32 1.71 -4.85 -1.91
C ALA A 32 1.78 -4.86 -0.38
N GLU A 33 1.29 -5.91 0.25
CA GLU A 33 1.06 -5.99 1.68
C GLU A 33 1.96 -7.03 2.34
N SER A 34 2.66 -6.62 3.42
CA SER A 34 3.33 -7.54 4.34
C SER A 34 2.55 -7.59 5.66
N CYS A 35 2.78 -6.64 6.59
CA CYS A 35 2.25 -6.71 7.95
C CYS A 35 0.73 -6.59 8.08
N THR A 36 0.05 -6.00 7.09
CA THR A 36 -1.42 -5.91 7.05
C THR A 36 -2.09 -7.21 6.61
N GLY A 37 -1.37 -8.08 5.90
CA GLY A 37 -1.85 -9.42 5.53
C GLY A 37 -3.10 -9.42 4.65
N GLY A 38 -3.23 -8.46 3.73
CA GLY A 38 -4.37 -8.35 2.83
C GLY A 38 -5.51 -7.46 3.37
N LEU A 39 -5.35 -6.84 4.54
CA LEU A 39 -6.36 -5.94 5.10
C LEU A 39 -6.65 -4.74 4.20
N ILE A 40 -5.65 -4.21 3.49
CA ILE A 40 -5.86 -3.08 2.58
C ILE A 40 -6.69 -3.54 1.38
N ALA A 41 -6.29 -4.64 0.73
CA ALA A 41 -7.05 -5.25 -0.35
C ALA A 41 -8.49 -5.56 0.07
N ALA A 42 -8.69 -6.21 1.22
CA ALA A 42 -10.00 -6.52 1.78
C ALA A 42 -10.87 -5.25 1.96
N THR A 43 -10.27 -4.18 2.50
CA THR A 43 -10.94 -2.89 2.66
C THR A 43 -11.38 -2.28 1.32
N LEU A 44 -10.50 -2.31 0.32
CA LEU A 44 -10.83 -1.80 -1.01
C LEU A 44 -11.96 -2.62 -1.65
N THR A 45 -11.92 -3.95 -1.51
CA THR A 45 -12.90 -4.87 -2.11
C THR A 45 -14.24 -4.95 -1.37
N GLU A 46 -14.31 -4.48 -0.13
CA GLU A 46 -15.58 -4.35 0.62
C GLU A 46 -16.53 -3.36 -0.06
N LEU A 47 -16.00 -2.42 -0.84
CA LEU A 47 -16.79 -1.41 -1.53
C LEU A 47 -17.40 -1.98 -2.81
N ALA A 48 -18.72 -1.85 -2.94
CA ALA A 48 -19.42 -2.15 -4.18
C ALA A 48 -18.84 -1.34 -5.34
N GLY A 49 -18.61 -2.00 -6.48
CA GLY A 49 -18.00 -1.39 -7.66
C GLY A 49 -16.48 -1.26 -7.62
N SER A 50 -15.81 -1.79 -6.59
CA SER A 50 -14.34 -1.83 -6.49
C SER A 50 -13.65 -2.48 -7.69
N SER A 51 -14.31 -3.40 -8.39
CA SER A 51 -13.81 -4.03 -9.63
C SER A 51 -13.50 -3.04 -10.77
N GLN A 52 -13.98 -1.80 -10.69
CA GLN A 52 -13.70 -0.77 -11.70
C GLN A 52 -12.36 -0.04 -11.48
N TRP A 53 -11.79 -0.12 -10.28
CA TRP A 53 -10.61 0.68 -9.89
C TRP A 53 -9.59 -0.06 -9.01
N PHE A 54 -9.93 -1.20 -8.42
CA PHE A 54 -8.97 -2.10 -7.78
C PHE A 54 -8.58 -3.22 -8.75
N GLU A 55 -7.29 -3.34 -9.05
CA GLU A 55 -6.80 -4.28 -10.09
C GLU A 55 -6.31 -5.59 -9.49
N ARG A 56 -5.37 -5.53 -8.52
CA ARG A 56 -4.87 -6.70 -7.79
C ARG A 56 -4.21 -6.34 -6.47
N GLY A 57 -4.05 -7.34 -5.62
CA GLY A 57 -3.23 -7.27 -4.41
C GLY A 57 -2.14 -8.34 -4.40
N PHE A 58 -0.98 -8.01 -3.84
CA PHE A 58 0.13 -8.90 -3.56
C PHE A 58 0.30 -9.00 -2.05
N VAL A 59 0.23 -10.19 -1.48
CA VAL A 59 0.60 -10.40 -0.07
C VAL A 59 1.98 -11.07 -0.03
N THR A 60 3.01 -10.31 0.35
CA THR A 60 4.43 -10.72 0.30
C THR A 60 5.07 -10.72 1.68
N TYR A 61 4.67 -11.68 2.52
CA TYR A 61 5.03 -11.72 3.93
C TYR A 61 6.52 -12.03 4.17
N SER A 62 7.12 -12.94 3.40
CA SER A 62 8.53 -13.34 3.53
C SER A 62 9.46 -12.50 2.63
N ASN A 63 10.75 -12.43 2.97
CA ASN A 63 11.76 -11.81 2.10
C ASN A 63 11.80 -12.47 0.72
N ALA A 64 11.73 -13.80 0.67
CA ALA A 64 11.64 -14.55 -0.59
C ALA A 64 10.44 -14.11 -1.45
N SER A 65 9.25 -13.98 -0.85
CA SER A 65 8.07 -13.52 -1.60
C SER A 65 8.20 -12.07 -2.09
N LYS A 66 8.85 -11.18 -1.32
CA LYS A 66 9.14 -9.81 -1.76
C LYS A 66 10.05 -9.82 -2.99
N HIS A 67 11.06 -10.69 -3.00
CA HIS A 67 11.96 -10.85 -4.13
C HIS A 67 11.28 -11.49 -5.35
N GLU A 68 10.69 -12.67 -5.19
CA GLU A 68 10.12 -13.46 -6.28
C GLU A 68 8.93 -12.78 -6.96
N ILE A 69 8.02 -12.20 -6.17
CA ILE A 69 6.75 -11.66 -6.67
C ILE A 69 6.91 -10.19 -7.07
N LEU A 70 7.64 -9.39 -6.30
CA LEU A 70 7.74 -7.94 -6.51
C LEU A 70 9.12 -7.50 -7.03
N GLY A 71 10.09 -8.41 -7.16
CA GLY A 71 11.43 -8.08 -7.65
C GLY A 71 12.22 -7.18 -6.70
N VAL A 72 11.92 -7.21 -5.39
CA VAL A 72 12.74 -6.49 -4.41
C VAL A 72 14.15 -7.09 -4.44
N PRO A 73 15.22 -6.31 -4.68
CA PRO A 73 16.57 -6.84 -4.73
C PRO A 73 16.98 -7.48 -3.40
N SER A 74 17.59 -8.67 -3.45
CA SER A 74 18.07 -9.36 -2.25
C SER A 74 19.07 -8.51 -1.46
N ASP A 75 20.00 -7.84 -2.15
CA ASP A 75 20.97 -6.93 -1.54
C ASP A 75 20.30 -5.79 -0.74
N THR A 76 19.14 -5.32 -1.19
CA THR A 76 18.37 -4.29 -0.46
C THR A 76 17.73 -4.86 0.82
N LEU A 77 17.23 -6.10 0.76
CA LEU A 77 16.69 -6.81 1.92
C LEU A 77 17.78 -7.09 2.95
N ASP A 78 18.97 -7.50 2.49
CA ASP A 78 20.10 -7.84 3.35
C ASP A 78 20.70 -6.59 4.01
N ALA A 79 20.87 -5.50 3.25
CA ALA A 79 21.47 -4.26 3.77
C ALA A 79 20.55 -3.48 4.72
N HIS A 80 19.24 -3.44 4.46
CA HIS A 80 18.32 -2.55 5.18
C HIS A 80 17.30 -3.28 6.07
N GLY A 81 17.14 -4.58 5.88
CA GLY A 81 16.06 -5.37 6.45
C GLY A 81 14.71 -5.10 5.79
N ALA A 82 13.79 -6.05 5.96
CA ALA A 82 12.46 -6.03 5.33
C ALA A 82 11.62 -4.80 5.70
N VAL A 83 11.82 -4.24 6.90
CA VAL A 83 11.11 -3.06 7.40
C VAL A 83 12.02 -1.86 7.23
N SER A 84 11.98 -1.28 6.05
CA SER A 84 12.78 -0.13 5.66
C SER A 84 12.14 0.59 4.45
N GLU A 85 12.44 1.88 4.31
CA GLU A 85 11.96 2.67 3.16
C GLU A 85 12.50 2.16 1.81
N PRO A 86 13.77 1.72 1.66
CA PRO A 86 14.25 1.12 0.43
C PRO A 86 13.46 -0.13 0.00
N VAL A 87 13.09 -1.00 0.95
CA VAL A 87 12.25 -2.17 0.67
C VAL A 87 10.83 -1.74 0.32
N ALA A 88 10.24 -0.79 1.05
CA ALA A 88 8.90 -0.29 0.77
C ALA A 88 8.80 0.37 -0.62
N ARG A 89 9.84 1.13 -1.02
CA ARG A 89 10.03 1.66 -2.38
C ARG A 89 9.99 0.55 -3.42
N ALA A 90 10.89 -0.43 -3.29
CA ALA A 90 11.01 -1.52 -4.26
C ALA A 90 9.73 -2.36 -4.35
N MET A 91 9.03 -2.57 -3.22
CA MET A 91 7.72 -3.24 -3.21
C MET A 91 6.67 -2.44 -3.99
N ALA A 92 6.59 -1.11 -3.81
CA ALA A 92 5.63 -0.27 -4.51
C ALA A 92 5.91 -0.19 -6.02
N GLU A 93 7.17 0.00 -6.40
CA GLU A 93 7.62 -0.02 -7.79
C GLU A 93 7.31 -1.37 -8.44
N GLY A 94 7.64 -2.46 -7.75
CA GLY A 94 7.40 -3.81 -8.21
C GLY A 94 5.92 -4.14 -8.41
N ALA A 95 5.07 -3.65 -7.52
CA ALA A 95 3.62 -3.81 -7.61
C ALA A 95 3.02 -3.01 -8.77
N LEU A 96 3.50 -1.78 -9.01
CA LEU A 96 3.10 -0.96 -10.15
C LEU A 96 3.47 -1.67 -11.46
N LEU A 97 4.75 -2.03 -11.63
CA LEU A 97 5.29 -2.61 -12.86
C LEU A 97 4.74 -4.01 -13.18
N ARG A 98 4.16 -4.72 -12.20
CA ARG A 98 3.54 -6.05 -12.37
C ARG A 98 2.01 -6.01 -12.33
N SER A 99 1.43 -4.83 -12.51
CA SER A 99 -0.01 -4.63 -12.57
C SER A 99 -0.37 -3.77 -13.79
N ARG A 100 -1.66 -3.52 -13.99
CA ARG A 100 -2.15 -2.52 -14.94
C ARG A 100 -2.47 -1.18 -14.26
N ALA A 101 -2.04 -1.03 -13.01
CA ALA A 101 -2.39 0.11 -12.16
C ALA A 101 -1.56 1.35 -12.47
N GLN A 102 -2.16 2.51 -12.23
CA GLN A 102 -1.51 3.82 -12.28
C GLN A 102 -1.03 4.24 -10.88
N LEU A 103 -1.53 3.58 -9.85
CA LEU A 103 -1.14 3.77 -8.46
C LEU A 103 -0.85 2.40 -7.85
N ALA A 104 0.27 2.26 -7.16
CA ALA A 104 0.54 1.12 -6.31
C ALA A 104 0.91 1.61 -4.91
N LEU A 105 0.37 0.95 -3.88
CA LEU A 105 0.78 1.19 -2.49
C LEU A 105 1.46 -0.07 -1.93
N ALA A 106 2.47 0.12 -1.10
CA ALA A 106 3.18 -0.95 -0.43
C ALA A 106 3.35 -0.67 1.06
N VAL A 107 3.24 -1.72 1.87
CA VAL A 107 3.45 -1.65 3.33
C VAL A 107 4.31 -2.81 3.83
N THR A 108 5.32 -2.48 4.64
CA THR A 108 6.18 -3.45 5.32
C THR A 108 6.50 -2.96 6.73
N GLY A 109 6.26 -3.78 7.75
CA GLY A 109 6.26 -3.30 9.13
C GLY A 109 6.19 -4.40 10.19
N ILE A 110 6.22 -3.96 11.45
CA ILE A 110 6.23 -4.84 12.63
C ILE A 110 4.93 -4.60 13.40
N ALA A 111 3.91 -5.40 13.11
CA ALA A 111 2.62 -5.27 13.80
C ALA A 111 2.64 -5.82 15.25
N GLY A 112 3.67 -6.57 15.66
CA GLY A 112 3.73 -7.15 17.00
C GLY A 112 2.94 -8.45 17.17
N PRO A 113 2.92 -9.02 18.40
CA PRO A 113 3.50 -8.45 19.62
C PRO A 113 5.04 -8.56 19.70
N GLY A 114 5.66 -9.42 18.89
CA GLY A 114 7.12 -9.56 18.79
C GLY A 114 7.70 -8.97 17.50
N GLY A 115 9.02 -9.14 17.33
CA GLY A 115 9.74 -8.77 16.10
C GLY A 115 10.27 -7.34 16.05
N GLY A 116 10.13 -6.57 17.13
CA GLY A 116 10.74 -5.24 17.27
C GLY A 116 12.18 -5.29 17.81
N SER A 117 12.95 -4.25 17.51
CA SER A 117 14.24 -3.93 18.13
C SER A 117 14.20 -2.53 18.76
N ALA A 118 15.30 -2.09 19.39
CA ALA A 118 15.41 -0.73 19.91
C ALA A 118 15.31 0.32 18.80
N GLU A 119 15.88 0.02 17.62
CA GLU A 119 15.90 0.89 16.44
C GLU A 119 14.60 0.83 15.64
N LYS A 120 13.92 -0.32 15.64
CA LYS A 120 12.66 -0.56 14.92
C LYS A 120 11.66 -1.23 15.85
N PRO A 121 11.03 -0.48 16.78
CA PRO A 121 10.11 -1.06 17.74
C PRO A 121 8.85 -1.65 17.05
N VAL A 122 8.10 -2.45 17.82
CA VAL A 122 6.73 -2.82 17.42
C VAL A 122 5.94 -1.55 17.14
N GLY A 123 5.16 -1.57 16.06
CA GLY A 123 4.45 -0.39 15.54
C GLY A 123 5.18 0.32 14.39
N THR A 124 6.46 0.04 14.14
CA THR A 124 7.20 0.63 13.01
C THR A 124 6.72 0.04 11.69
N VAL A 125 6.30 0.90 10.77
CA VAL A 125 5.83 0.54 9.43
C VAL A 125 6.39 1.50 8.39
N CYS A 126 6.97 0.94 7.33
CA CYS A 126 7.44 1.66 6.16
C CYS A 126 6.44 1.50 5.01
N PHE A 127 6.23 2.59 4.29
CA PHE A 127 5.25 2.73 3.23
C PHE A 127 5.94 3.15 1.93
N GLY A 128 5.39 2.69 0.80
CA GLY A 128 5.74 3.16 -0.53
C GLY A 128 4.47 3.43 -1.33
N TRP A 129 4.45 4.51 -2.10
CA TRP A 129 3.40 4.78 -3.09
C TRP A 129 4.05 5.11 -4.42
N ALA A 130 3.86 4.24 -5.39
CA ALA A 130 4.34 4.41 -6.75
C ALA A 130 3.20 4.89 -7.64
N VAL A 131 3.47 5.91 -8.46
CA VAL A 131 2.56 6.43 -9.48
C VAL A 131 3.23 6.28 -10.83
N GLY A 132 2.45 5.89 -11.83
CA GLY A 132 2.92 5.76 -13.19
C GLY A 132 1.82 5.80 -14.23
N LEU A 133 2.23 5.96 -15.48
CA LEU A 133 1.36 6.04 -16.65
C LEU A 133 1.96 5.20 -17.77
N GLY A 134 1.10 4.53 -18.56
CA GLY A 134 1.55 3.75 -19.72
C GLY A 134 2.51 2.59 -19.39
N GLY A 135 2.50 2.09 -18.15
CA GLY A 135 3.41 1.04 -17.70
C GLY A 135 4.81 1.53 -17.28
N ALA A 136 5.04 2.84 -17.27
CA ALA A 136 6.27 3.46 -16.79
C ALA A 136 6.08 4.05 -15.39
N LEU A 137 7.11 3.92 -14.56
CA LEU A 137 7.20 4.55 -13.25
C LEU A 137 7.47 6.06 -13.40
N GLU A 138 6.64 6.91 -12.79
CA GLU A 138 6.85 8.37 -12.80
C GLU A 138 7.38 8.88 -11.47
N ARG A 139 6.79 8.42 -10.37
CA ARG A 139 7.11 8.93 -9.03
C ARG A 139 6.93 7.85 -7.98
N VAL A 140 7.79 7.87 -6.98
CA VAL A 140 7.60 7.08 -5.77
C VAL A 140 7.83 7.93 -4.54
N VAL A 141 6.87 7.87 -3.62
CA VAL A 141 6.96 8.46 -2.29
C VAL A 141 7.15 7.34 -1.29
N VAL A 142 8.06 7.53 -0.34
CA VAL A 142 8.25 6.62 0.79
C VAL A 142 8.12 7.37 2.10
N GLU A 143 7.74 6.64 3.15
CA GLU A 143 7.51 7.21 4.46
C GLU A 143 7.60 6.12 5.54
N THR A 144 8.19 6.44 6.67
CA THR A 144 8.12 5.61 7.88
C THR A 144 7.18 6.24 8.91
N ARG A 145 6.36 5.40 9.55
CA ARG A 145 5.51 5.77 10.68
C ARG A 145 5.67 4.77 11.82
N HIS A 146 5.33 5.25 13.00
CA HIS A 146 5.20 4.44 14.21
C HIS A 146 3.75 4.55 14.70
N PHE A 147 3.14 3.41 14.99
CA PHE A 147 1.75 3.31 15.46
C PHE A 147 1.69 2.59 16.79
N ASP A 148 0.82 3.08 17.67
CA ASP A 148 0.62 2.50 18.98
C ASP A 148 -0.48 1.42 18.98
N GLY A 149 -0.44 0.56 20.00
CA GLY A 149 -1.47 -0.42 20.29
C GLY A 149 -1.11 -1.85 19.91
N ALA A 150 -2.09 -2.74 20.08
CA ALA A 150 -1.95 -4.16 19.75
C ALA A 150 -1.91 -4.41 18.25
N ARG A 151 -1.60 -5.65 17.85
CA ARG A 151 -1.42 -6.07 16.45
C ARG A 151 -2.52 -5.60 15.51
N ASP A 152 -3.78 -5.77 15.90
CA ASP A 152 -4.91 -5.39 15.05
C ASP A 152 -5.07 -3.87 14.94
N ALA A 153 -4.76 -3.13 16.01
CA ALA A 153 -4.76 -1.67 15.98
C ALA A 153 -3.65 -1.13 15.05
N VAL A 154 -2.44 -1.69 15.11
CA VAL A 154 -1.33 -1.30 14.22
C VAL A 154 -1.70 -1.59 12.76
N ARG A 155 -2.30 -2.75 12.47
CA ARG A 155 -2.74 -3.12 11.11
C ARG A 155 -3.83 -2.19 10.59
N ALA A 156 -4.84 -1.86 11.40
CA ALA A 156 -5.91 -0.95 11.00
C ALA A 156 -5.39 0.47 10.74
N GLN A 157 -4.55 1.00 11.63
CA GLN A 157 -3.90 2.31 11.44
C GLN A 157 -3.01 2.33 10.19
N THR A 158 -2.26 1.25 9.94
CA THR A 158 -1.44 1.09 8.73
C THR A 158 -2.30 1.17 7.47
N ALA A 159 -3.39 0.40 7.42
CA ALA A 159 -4.27 0.38 6.25
C ALA A 159 -4.91 1.75 6.01
N ARG A 160 -5.41 2.40 7.07
CA ARG A 160 -6.01 3.72 7.00
C ARG A 160 -5.02 4.76 6.49
N HIS A 161 -3.80 4.76 7.04
CA HIS A 161 -2.74 5.68 6.63
C HIS A 161 -2.34 5.47 5.17
N ALA A 162 -2.18 4.22 4.74
CA ALA A 162 -1.85 3.87 3.36
C ALA A 162 -2.87 4.46 2.37
N LEU A 163 -4.16 4.34 2.66
CA LEU A 163 -5.25 4.82 1.81
C LEU A 163 -5.35 6.35 1.78
N LEU A 164 -5.26 7.01 2.93
CA LEU A 164 -5.34 8.47 2.99
C LEU A 164 -4.15 9.15 2.31
N ARG A 165 -2.93 8.62 2.49
CA ARG A 165 -1.75 9.14 1.79
C ARG A 165 -1.80 8.86 0.29
N ALA A 166 -2.29 7.69 -0.12
CA ALA A 166 -2.52 7.37 -1.53
C ALA A 166 -3.46 8.40 -2.19
N LEU A 167 -4.58 8.72 -1.54
CA LEU A 167 -5.52 9.75 -2.00
C LEU A 167 -4.85 11.12 -2.16
N ALA A 168 -4.06 11.55 -1.18
CA ALA A 168 -3.35 12.83 -1.21
C ALA A 168 -2.31 12.89 -2.34
N ILE A 169 -1.54 11.80 -2.53
CA ILE A 169 -0.50 11.71 -3.57
C ILE A 169 -1.14 11.74 -4.96
N PHE A 170 -2.18 10.94 -5.19
CA PHE A 170 -2.81 10.84 -6.50
C PHE A 170 -3.58 12.13 -6.87
N SER A 171 -4.11 12.85 -5.88
CA SER A 171 -4.73 14.16 -6.09
C SER A 171 -3.73 15.20 -6.62
N ALA A 172 -2.48 15.18 -6.14
CA ALA A 172 -1.44 16.13 -6.56
C ALA A 172 -0.95 15.90 -8.00
N THR A 173 -0.89 14.63 -8.46
CA THR A 173 -0.44 14.30 -9.83
C THR A 173 -1.48 14.69 -10.89
N SER A 174 -2.77 14.60 -10.56
CA SER A 174 -3.86 14.90 -11.52
C SER A 174 -4.01 16.37 -11.92
N ALA A 175 -3.42 17.31 -11.16
CA ALA A 175 -3.43 18.73 -11.51
C ALA A 175 -2.54 19.07 -12.72
N GLY A 176 -1.64 18.15 -13.14
CA GLY A 176 -0.76 18.34 -14.29
C GLY A 176 -1.25 17.74 -15.61
N ALA A 177 -2.24 16.82 -15.58
CA ALA A 177 -2.65 16.05 -16.76
C ALA A 177 -3.91 16.60 -17.47
N ALA A 178 -4.53 17.66 -16.96
CA ALA A 178 -5.76 18.24 -17.51
C ALA A 178 -5.54 19.21 -18.69
N GLN A 179 -4.47 19.05 -19.48
CA GLN A 179 -4.25 19.78 -20.73
C GLN A 179 -3.68 18.85 -21.81
N ALA A 180 -4.56 18.15 -22.50
CA ALA A 180 -4.31 17.71 -23.87
C ALA A 180 -5.66 17.69 -24.61
N PRO A 181 -5.92 18.64 -25.53
CA PRO A 181 -7.05 18.54 -26.43
C PRO A 181 -6.70 17.61 -27.60
N GLY A 182 -7.63 16.73 -27.94
CA GLY A 182 -7.68 15.95 -29.18
C GLY A 182 -9.12 15.85 -29.63
#